data_AF-A0A2P5W072-F1
#
_entry.id   AF-A0A2P5W072-F1
#
_cell.length_a   1.000
_cell.length_b   1.000
_cell.length_c   1.000
_cell.angle_alpha   90.00
_cell.angle_beta   90.00
_cell.angle_gamma   90.00
#
_symmetry.space_group_name_H-M   'P 1'
#
loop_
_entity.id
_entity.type
_entity.pdbx_description
1 polymer ?
#
loop_
_entity_poly.entity_id
_entity_poly.type
_entity_poly.pdbx_seq_one_letter_code
_entity_poly.pdbx_strand_id
1 'polypeptide(L)'
;MVKPAKHGDCEFWLLLHLMALMKFTALAEHNIDLRCEKFKTGSQESKDTVELLLRVIKESEDYKLKVIAIKSIGFLARIFRKSNHHRVVSLLVSQLENGCGEVVMEALVALAKFSCDANHLCKEHSNKMIEFNAAQILVKLLSDGESELKLQVHVLVLMCYIASKADYCKAVEEARMRTAVRQLLSKKGELRTFVSRKPELKELATKALDSLRLYYEY
;
A
#
# COMPACT_ATOMS: atom_id res chain seq x y z
N MET A 1 26.17 -36.75 -10.57
CA MET A 1 26.19 -35.94 -9.32
C MET A 1 26.05 -34.48 -9.70
N VAL A 2 24.86 -33.90 -9.53
CA VAL A 2 24.63 -32.46 -9.76
C VAL A 2 25.26 -31.73 -8.56
N LYS A 3 26.27 -30.89 -8.82
CA LYS A 3 26.84 -30.04 -7.76
C LYS A 3 25.71 -29.16 -7.19
N PRO A 4 25.58 -29.03 -5.85
CA PRO A 4 24.61 -28.11 -5.30
C PRO A 4 24.93 -26.69 -5.80
N ALA A 5 23.92 -25.98 -6.30
CA ALA A 5 24.04 -24.58 -6.69
C ALA A 5 24.61 -23.79 -5.51
N LYS A 6 25.59 -22.92 -5.77
CA LYS A 6 26.12 -22.07 -4.70
C LYS A 6 24.99 -21.16 -4.24
N HIS A 7 24.94 -20.83 -2.94
CA HIS A 7 23.87 -20.02 -2.35
C HIS A 7 23.58 -18.72 -3.16
N GLY A 8 24.61 -18.07 -3.70
CA GLY A 8 24.47 -16.88 -4.56
C GLY A 8 23.86 -17.11 -5.94
N ASP A 9 23.90 -18.33 -6.48
CA ASP A 9 23.24 -18.64 -7.76
C ASP A 9 21.71 -18.68 -7.57
N CYS A 10 21.23 -19.25 -6.46
CA CYS A 10 19.80 -19.30 -6.14
C CYS A 10 19.20 -17.89 -5.92
N GLU A 11 19.91 -17.00 -5.23
CA GLU A 11 19.45 -15.62 -5.01
C GLU A 11 19.36 -14.84 -6.33
N PHE A 12 20.32 -15.02 -7.23
CA PHE A 12 20.30 -14.38 -8.55
C PHE A 12 19.11 -14.86 -9.40
N TRP A 13 18.84 -16.16 -9.42
CA TRP A 13 17.68 -16.72 -10.14
C TRP A 13 16.36 -16.24 -9.54
N LEU A 14 16.25 -16.17 -8.21
CA LEU A 14 15.07 -15.65 -7.54
C LEU A 14 14.84 -14.18 -7.87
N LEU A 15 15.90 -13.36 -7.84
CA LEU A 15 15.84 -11.95 -8.23
C LEU A 15 15.33 -11.80 -9.67
N LEU A 16 15.92 -12.53 -10.63
CA LEU A 16 15.52 -12.47 -12.03
C LEU A 16 14.05 -12.89 -12.24
N HIS A 17 13.63 -13.97 -11.56
CA HIS A 17 12.26 -14.45 -11.59
C HIS A 17 11.28 -13.40 -11.07
N LEU A 18 11.56 -12.82 -9.90
CA LEU A 18 10.70 -11.79 -9.30
C LEU A 18 10.68 -10.52 -10.14
N MET A 19 11.80 -10.12 -10.75
CA MET A 19 11.84 -8.98 -11.67
C MET A 19 10.97 -9.21 -12.91
N ALA A 20 11.02 -10.40 -13.50
CA ALA A 20 10.16 -10.76 -14.63
C ALA A 20 8.68 -10.72 -14.22
N LEU A 21 8.35 -11.34 -13.09
CA LEU A 21 6.99 -11.33 -12.53
C LEU A 21 6.49 -9.91 -12.26
N MET A 22 7.32 -9.04 -11.67
CA MET A 22 6.96 -7.64 -11.44
C MET A 22 6.63 -6.90 -12.75
N LYS A 23 7.39 -7.15 -13.82
CA LYS A 23 7.08 -6.55 -15.14
C LYS A 23 5.75 -7.05 -15.70
N PHE A 24 5.46 -8.35 -15.57
CA PHE A 24 4.19 -8.91 -16.00
C PHE A 24 3.00 -8.38 -15.20
N THR A 25 3.13 -8.30 -13.88
CA THR A 25 2.09 -7.74 -13.01
C THR A 25 1.86 -6.25 -13.28
N ALA A 26 2.93 -5.47 -13.53
CA ALA A 26 2.82 -4.07 -13.96
C ALA A 26 2.02 -3.91 -15.26
N LEU A 27 2.26 -4.79 -16.26
CA LEU A 27 1.48 -4.79 -17.50
C LEU A 27 0.01 -5.14 -17.24
N ALA A 28 -0.24 -6.11 -16.34
CA ALA A 28 -1.59 -6.50 -15.95
C ALA A 28 -2.33 -5.40 -15.17
N GLU A 29 -1.67 -4.51 -14.44
CA GLU A 29 -2.33 -3.40 -13.72
C GLU A 29 -3.26 -2.58 -14.64
N HIS A 30 -2.84 -2.36 -15.89
CA HIS A 30 -3.56 -1.54 -16.86
C HIS A 30 -4.32 -2.33 -17.93
N ASN A 31 -4.11 -3.64 -18.02
CA ASN A 31 -4.77 -4.48 -19.03
C ASN A 31 -5.75 -5.47 -18.37
N ILE A 32 -7.05 -5.26 -18.61
CA ILE A 32 -8.10 -6.10 -18.02
C ILE A 32 -8.06 -7.54 -18.53
N ASP A 33 -7.81 -7.73 -19.82
CA ASP A 33 -7.75 -9.05 -20.44
C ASP A 33 -6.60 -9.86 -19.85
N LEU A 34 -5.41 -9.26 -19.73
CA LEU A 34 -4.27 -9.90 -19.09
C LEU A 34 -4.52 -10.24 -17.61
N ARG A 35 -5.22 -9.39 -16.85
CA ARG A 35 -5.64 -9.75 -15.47
C ARG A 35 -6.56 -10.95 -15.48
N CYS A 36 -7.58 -10.93 -16.33
CA CYS A 36 -8.59 -11.97 -16.38
C CYS A 36 -8.03 -13.30 -16.87
N GLU A 37 -7.07 -13.28 -17.80
CA GLU A 37 -6.44 -14.48 -18.37
C GLU A 37 -5.32 -15.05 -17.50
N LYS A 38 -4.37 -14.22 -17.07
CA LYS A 38 -3.14 -14.68 -16.39
C LYS A 38 -3.24 -14.70 -14.87
N PHE A 39 -4.08 -13.82 -14.32
CA PHE A 39 -4.32 -13.71 -12.88
C PHE A 39 -5.79 -14.01 -12.58
N LYS A 40 -6.34 -15.00 -13.29
CA LYS A 40 -7.72 -15.44 -13.11
C LYS A 40 -7.94 -15.76 -11.65
N THR A 41 -8.80 -14.97 -11.02
CA THR A 41 -8.96 -15.02 -9.57
C THR A 41 -9.42 -16.41 -9.13
N GLY A 42 -8.58 -17.10 -8.35
CA GLY A 42 -8.84 -18.45 -7.85
C GLY A 42 -8.17 -19.59 -8.62
N SER A 43 -7.46 -19.32 -9.72
CA SER A 43 -6.59 -20.33 -10.36
C SER A 43 -5.42 -20.70 -9.45
N GLN A 44 -4.85 -21.89 -9.62
CA GLN A 44 -3.76 -22.35 -8.78
C GLN A 44 -2.49 -21.53 -9.04
N GLU A 45 -2.21 -21.19 -10.30
CA GLU A 45 -1.05 -20.41 -10.72
C GLU A 45 -1.09 -19.00 -10.11
N SER A 46 -2.26 -18.37 -10.08
CA SER A 46 -2.43 -17.05 -9.46
C SER A 46 -2.25 -17.13 -7.94
N LYS A 47 -2.75 -18.18 -7.29
CA LYS A 47 -2.57 -18.39 -5.83
C LYS A 47 -1.11 -18.62 -5.49
N ASP A 48 -0.42 -19.47 -6.25
CA ASP A 48 1.00 -19.79 -6.03
C ASP A 48 1.87 -18.54 -6.23
N THR A 49 1.55 -17.74 -7.25
CA THR A 49 2.23 -16.47 -7.49
C THR A 49 2.06 -15.50 -6.33
N VAL A 50 0.83 -15.33 -5.84
CA VAL A 50 0.56 -14.48 -4.67
C VAL A 50 1.26 -15.04 -3.42
N GLU A 51 1.22 -16.35 -3.20
CA GLU A 51 1.87 -16.97 -2.04
C GLU A 51 3.38 -16.79 -2.07
N LEU A 52 4.02 -16.93 -3.24
CA LEU A 52 5.43 -16.62 -3.42
C LEU A 52 5.74 -15.17 -3.04
N LEU A 53 4.96 -14.21 -3.54
CA LEU A 53 5.16 -12.80 -3.22
C LEU A 53 4.99 -12.52 -1.72
N LEU A 54 3.95 -13.06 -1.09
CA LEU A 54 3.73 -12.90 0.36
C LEU A 54 4.84 -13.54 1.19
N ARG A 55 5.36 -14.70 0.76
CA ARG A 55 6.50 -15.36 1.40
C ARG A 55 7.74 -14.48 1.34
N VAL A 56 8.07 -13.93 0.17
CA VAL A 56 9.22 -13.03 -0.02
C VAL A 56 9.10 -11.79 0.89
N ILE A 57 7.92 -11.17 0.95
CA ILE A 57 7.70 -10.00 1.81
C ILE A 57 7.93 -10.33 3.29
N LYS A 58 7.48 -11.53 3.72
CA LYS A 58 7.55 -11.95 5.12
C LYS A 58 8.93 -12.43 5.55
N GLU A 59 9.62 -13.20 4.70
CA GLU A 59 10.76 -14.04 5.09
C GLU A 59 12.11 -13.59 4.52
N SER A 60 12.11 -12.75 3.47
CA SER A 60 13.39 -12.30 2.90
C SER A 60 14.07 -11.29 3.83
N GLU A 61 15.40 -11.27 3.86
CA GLU A 61 16.17 -10.18 4.46
C GLU A 61 16.68 -9.19 3.39
N ASP A 62 16.56 -9.53 2.10
CA ASP A 62 16.93 -8.65 1.00
C ASP A 62 15.81 -7.65 0.71
N TYR A 63 16.07 -6.38 1.03
CA TYR A 63 15.12 -5.30 0.78
C TYR A 63 14.74 -5.17 -0.70
N LYS A 64 15.63 -5.52 -1.64
CA LYS A 64 15.33 -5.46 -3.08
C LYS A 64 14.26 -6.47 -3.46
N LEU A 65 14.36 -7.70 -2.93
CA LEU A 65 13.35 -8.73 -3.15
C LEU A 65 12.01 -8.32 -2.53
N LYS A 66 12.02 -7.75 -1.32
CA LYS A 66 10.81 -7.20 -0.69
C LYS A 66 10.18 -6.11 -1.54
N VAL A 67 10.96 -5.12 -1.99
CA VAL A 67 10.48 -4.02 -2.84
C VAL A 67 9.82 -4.54 -4.10
N ILE A 68 10.47 -5.48 -4.80
CA ILE A 68 9.93 -6.09 -6.02
C ILE A 68 8.62 -6.83 -5.72
N ALA A 69 8.57 -7.57 -4.62
CA ALA A 69 7.38 -8.32 -4.23
C ALA A 69 6.20 -7.41 -3.85
N ILE A 70 6.45 -6.35 -3.06
CA ILE A 70 5.44 -5.36 -2.66
C ILE A 70 4.89 -4.62 -3.89
N LYS A 71 5.77 -4.17 -4.81
CA LYS A 71 5.36 -3.56 -6.09
C LYS A 71 4.42 -4.47 -6.86
N SER A 72 4.80 -5.74 -7.00
CA SER A 72 3.99 -6.76 -7.69
C SER A 72 2.63 -6.96 -7.05
N ILE A 73 2.55 -7.01 -5.71
CA ILE A 73 1.27 -7.09 -4.98
C ILE A 73 0.42 -5.84 -5.23
N GLY A 74 1.02 -4.64 -5.21
CA GLY A 74 0.33 -3.39 -5.52
C GLY A 74 -0.27 -3.39 -6.92
N PHE A 75 0.47 -3.87 -7.94
CA PHE A 75 -0.03 -4.02 -9.30
C PHE A 75 -1.23 -4.97 -9.41
N LEU A 76 -1.27 -5.98 -8.55
CA LEU A 76 -2.36 -6.95 -8.47
C LEU A 76 -3.48 -6.52 -7.51
N ALA A 77 -3.49 -5.32 -6.93
CA ALA A 77 -4.46 -4.90 -5.92
C ALA A 77 -5.94 -5.17 -6.31
N ARG A 78 -6.25 -5.09 -7.61
CA ARG A 78 -7.62 -5.26 -8.15
C ARG A 78 -8.04 -6.72 -8.36
N ILE A 79 -7.14 -7.70 -8.22
CA ILE A 79 -7.48 -9.13 -8.38
C ILE A 79 -7.94 -9.79 -7.08
N PHE A 80 -7.67 -9.17 -5.92
CA PHE A 80 -7.97 -9.74 -4.62
C PHE A 80 -9.48 -9.73 -4.34
N ARG A 81 -9.98 -10.82 -3.76
CA ARG A 81 -11.39 -10.95 -3.32
C ARG A 81 -11.54 -10.63 -1.84
N LYS A 82 -12.79 -10.41 -1.45
CA LYS A 82 -13.21 -10.24 -0.05
C LYS A 82 -12.69 -11.32 0.90
N SER A 83 -12.58 -12.59 0.46
CA SER A 83 -12.09 -13.68 1.34
C SER A 83 -10.57 -13.70 1.57
N ASN A 84 -9.76 -13.14 0.65
CA ASN A 84 -8.31 -13.39 0.62
C ASN A 84 -7.45 -12.14 0.85
N HIS A 85 -8.05 -10.96 0.96
CA HIS A 85 -7.30 -9.71 1.08
C HIS A 85 -6.77 -9.42 2.49
N HIS A 86 -7.36 -10.02 3.54
CA HIS A 86 -7.00 -9.72 4.94
C HIS A 86 -5.51 -9.97 5.22
N ARG A 87 -4.97 -11.12 4.79
CA ARG A 87 -3.55 -11.47 4.97
C ARG A 87 -2.64 -10.50 4.23
N VAL A 88 -3.03 -10.07 3.04
CA VAL A 88 -2.23 -9.17 2.19
C VAL A 88 -2.18 -7.78 2.81
N VAL A 89 -3.34 -7.22 3.18
CA VAL A 89 -3.42 -5.90 3.83
C VAL A 89 -2.65 -5.92 5.15
N SER A 90 -2.82 -6.96 5.98
CA SER A 90 -2.08 -7.11 7.24
C SER A 90 -0.57 -7.08 7.02
N LEU A 91 -0.07 -7.84 6.04
CA LEU A 91 1.35 -7.91 5.75
C LEU A 91 1.90 -6.58 5.22
N LEU A 92 1.14 -5.87 4.38
CA LEU A 92 1.56 -4.55 3.89
C LEU A 92 1.56 -3.49 5.01
N VAL A 93 0.55 -3.50 5.89
CA VAL A 93 0.51 -2.60 7.05
C VAL A 93 1.68 -2.89 8.00
N SER A 94 2.04 -4.15 8.22
CA SER A 94 3.21 -4.47 9.05
C SER A 94 4.53 -3.99 8.46
N GLN A 95 4.63 -3.87 7.13
CA GLN A 95 5.81 -3.25 6.48
C GLN A 95 5.90 -1.74 6.73
N LEU A 96 4.79 -1.06 7.02
CA LEU A 96 4.82 0.37 7.39
C LEU A 96 5.45 0.60 8.76
N GLU A 97 5.27 -0.35 9.68
CA GLU A 97 5.79 -0.26 11.04
C GLU A 97 7.20 -0.81 11.19
N ASN A 98 7.50 -1.94 10.50
CA ASN A 98 8.75 -2.68 10.68
C ASN A 98 9.74 -2.52 9.52
N GLY A 99 9.29 -1.94 8.40
CA GLY A 99 10.13 -1.73 7.22
C GLY A 99 11.03 -0.50 7.34
N CYS A 100 11.90 -0.30 6.35
CA CYS A 100 12.71 0.91 6.23
C CYS A 100 12.83 1.37 4.76
N GLY A 101 13.03 2.67 4.56
CA GLY A 101 13.32 3.27 3.26
C GLY A 101 12.30 2.91 2.17
N GLU A 102 12.78 2.30 1.07
CA GLU A 102 11.95 1.96 -0.09
C GLU A 102 10.88 0.91 0.24
N VAL A 103 11.09 0.03 1.22
CA VAL A 103 10.09 -0.97 1.63
C VAL A 103 8.83 -0.30 2.15
N VAL A 104 8.98 0.71 3.03
CA VAL A 104 7.85 1.50 3.56
C VAL A 104 7.17 2.27 2.44
N MET A 105 7.96 2.91 1.56
CA MET A 105 7.45 3.68 0.43
C MET A 105 6.55 2.83 -0.47
N GLU A 106 7.01 1.64 -0.85
CA GLU A 106 6.26 0.76 -1.74
C GLU A 106 5.06 0.12 -1.04
N ALA A 107 5.14 -0.11 0.27
CA ALA A 107 3.99 -0.55 1.05
C ALA A 107 2.88 0.53 1.07
N LEU A 108 3.23 1.81 1.22
CA LEU A 108 2.28 2.93 1.10
C LEU A 108 1.65 2.98 -0.31
N VAL A 109 2.47 2.88 -1.36
CA VAL A 109 1.99 2.86 -2.75
C VAL A 109 1.04 1.69 -2.99
N ALA A 110 1.42 0.49 -2.56
CA ALA A 110 0.59 -0.69 -2.70
C ALA A 110 -0.75 -0.51 -1.98
N LEU A 111 -0.73 -0.13 -0.69
CA LEU A 111 -1.94 0.11 0.09
C LEU A 111 -2.84 1.19 -0.53
N ALA A 112 -2.28 2.25 -1.10
CA ALA A 112 -3.06 3.26 -1.82
C ALA A 112 -3.79 2.67 -3.05
N LYS A 113 -3.21 1.68 -3.74
CA LYS A 113 -3.90 0.96 -4.84
C LYS A 113 -5.02 0.02 -4.35
N PHE A 114 -4.94 -0.45 -3.11
CA PHE A 114 -6.05 -1.18 -2.49
C PHE A 114 -7.19 -0.23 -2.10
N SER A 115 -6.91 0.99 -1.67
CA SER A 115 -7.93 1.93 -1.16
C SER A 115 -8.43 2.97 -2.18
N CYS A 116 -7.89 3.01 -3.39
CA CYS A 116 -8.31 3.97 -4.41
C CYS A 116 -9.64 3.61 -5.11
N ASP A 117 -10.26 4.61 -5.73
CA ASP A 117 -11.57 4.52 -6.38
C ASP A 117 -11.63 3.52 -7.55
N ALA A 118 -10.49 3.21 -8.15
CA ALA A 118 -10.38 2.19 -9.20
C ALA A 118 -10.52 0.74 -8.67
N ASN A 119 -10.48 0.56 -7.34
CA ASN A 119 -10.67 -0.72 -6.68
C ASN A 119 -12.07 -0.82 -6.08
N HIS A 120 -12.87 -1.78 -6.57
CA HIS A 120 -14.24 -2.00 -6.13
C HIS A 120 -14.37 -2.44 -4.66
N LEU A 121 -13.29 -2.92 -4.05
CA LEU A 121 -13.22 -3.28 -2.62
C LEU A 121 -12.51 -2.22 -1.77
N CYS A 122 -12.34 -0.99 -2.28
CA CYS A 122 -11.62 0.08 -1.58
C CYS A 122 -12.15 0.35 -0.17
N LYS A 123 -13.46 0.25 0.04
CA LYS A 123 -14.10 0.38 1.35
C LYS A 123 -13.68 -0.75 2.29
N GLU A 124 -13.87 -2.02 1.89
CA GLU A 124 -13.43 -3.17 2.69
C GLU A 124 -11.93 -3.11 3.00
N HIS A 125 -11.10 -2.77 2.03
CA HIS A 125 -9.66 -2.65 2.22
C HIS A 125 -9.29 -1.55 3.21
N SER A 126 -9.95 -0.39 3.14
CA SER A 126 -9.71 0.73 4.07
C SER A 126 -10.13 0.40 5.50
N ASN A 127 -11.29 -0.25 5.68
CA ASN A 127 -11.73 -0.75 6.98
C ASN A 127 -10.71 -1.73 7.57
N LYS A 128 -10.23 -2.66 6.73
CA LYS A 128 -9.25 -3.65 7.17
C LYS A 128 -7.90 -3.03 7.54
N MET A 129 -7.47 -1.97 6.85
CA MET A 129 -6.27 -1.21 7.24
C MET A 129 -6.43 -0.60 8.64
N ILE A 130 -7.60 -0.04 8.96
CA ILE A 130 -7.88 0.51 10.29
C ILE A 130 -7.85 -0.59 11.36
N GLU A 131 -8.45 -1.75 11.08
CA GLU A 131 -8.39 -2.91 12.00
C GLU A 131 -6.95 -3.38 12.29
N PHE A 132 -6.01 -3.12 11.37
CA PHE A 132 -4.58 -3.39 11.54
C PHE A 132 -3.79 -2.16 12.02
N ASN A 133 -4.43 -1.16 12.63
CA ASN A 133 -3.81 0.02 13.21
C ASN A 133 -3.08 0.95 12.22
N ALA A 134 -3.44 0.90 10.93
CA ALA A 134 -2.81 1.77 9.94
C ALA A 134 -2.94 3.27 10.30
N ALA A 135 -4.03 3.66 10.97
CA ALA A 135 -4.23 5.05 11.38
C ALA A 135 -3.13 5.56 12.32
N GLN A 136 -2.81 4.81 13.39
CA GLN A 136 -1.76 5.19 14.33
C GLN A 136 -0.38 5.14 13.66
N ILE A 137 -0.12 4.09 12.87
CA ILE A 137 1.17 3.91 12.17
C ILE A 137 1.43 5.09 11.22
N LEU A 138 0.45 5.51 10.43
CA LEU A 138 0.59 6.61 9.47
C LEU A 138 0.84 7.95 10.14
N VAL A 139 0.19 8.22 11.28
CA VAL A 139 0.44 9.45 12.05
C VAL A 139 1.84 9.43 12.67
N LYS A 140 2.28 8.27 13.17
CA LYS A 140 3.63 8.09 13.72
C LYS A 140 4.72 8.31 12.67
N LEU A 141 4.55 7.78 11.45
CA LEU A 141 5.50 7.96 10.34
C LEU A 141 5.82 9.44 10.02
N LEU A 142 4.94 10.36 10.40
CA LEU A 142 5.12 11.81 10.22
C LEU A 142 5.67 12.52 11.47
N SER A 143 5.64 11.85 12.63
CA SER A 143 6.05 12.42 13.92
C SER A 143 7.56 12.34 14.14
N ASP A 144 8.25 11.45 13.41
CA ASP A 144 9.67 11.11 13.63
C ASP A 144 10.68 12.10 13.01
N GLY A 145 10.27 13.33 12.64
CA GLY A 145 11.15 14.40 12.14
C GLY A 145 10.82 14.92 10.74
N GLU A 146 11.80 15.50 10.04
CA GLU A 146 11.65 15.90 8.63
C GLU A 146 11.70 14.67 7.71
N SER A 147 10.54 14.05 7.49
CA SER A 147 10.38 13.02 6.47
C SER A 147 10.59 13.60 5.06
N GLU A 148 11.20 12.84 4.15
CA GLU A 148 11.32 13.20 2.74
C GLU A 148 9.94 13.57 2.13
N LEU A 149 9.89 14.59 1.27
CA LEU A 149 8.67 15.04 0.59
C LEU A 149 7.89 13.86 -0.04
N LYS A 150 8.59 12.93 -0.68
CA LYS A 150 7.98 11.76 -1.31
C LYS A 150 7.23 10.90 -0.29
N LEU A 151 7.78 10.68 0.90
CA LEU A 151 7.14 9.91 1.96
C LEU A 151 5.88 10.63 2.45
N GLN A 152 6.00 11.94 2.71
CA GLN A 152 4.87 12.75 3.18
C GLN A 152 3.70 12.73 2.19
N VAL A 153 3.97 12.80 0.88
CA VAL A 153 2.94 12.71 -0.16
C VAL A 153 2.22 11.35 -0.12
N HIS A 154 2.96 10.24 -0.04
CA HIS A 154 2.34 8.91 -0.04
C HIS A 154 1.56 8.63 1.25
N VAL A 155 2.06 9.07 2.40
CA VAL A 155 1.33 9.01 3.67
C VAL A 155 0.04 9.83 3.60
N LEU A 156 0.12 11.08 3.10
CA LEU A 156 -1.06 11.94 2.92
C LEU A 156 -2.11 11.27 2.01
N VAL A 157 -1.69 10.75 0.86
CA VAL A 157 -2.58 10.07 -0.09
C VAL A 157 -3.31 8.90 0.59
N LEU A 158 -2.57 8.03 1.28
CA LEU A 158 -3.16 6.86 1.92
C LEU A 158 -4.11 7.26 3.07
N MET A 159 -3.73 8.23 3.90
CA MET A 159 -4.62 8.77 4.94
C MET A 159 -5.91 9.33 4.34
N CYS A 160 -5.83 10.03 3.21
CA CYS A 160 -7.01 10.59 2.56
C CYS A 160 -7.92 9.51 1.96
N TYR A 161 -7.34 8.45 1.37
CA TYR A 161 -8.14 7.31 0.91
C TYR A 161 -8.82 6.59 2.08
N ILE A 162 -8.09 6.27 3.15
CA ILE A 162 -8.67 5.62 4.33
C ILE A 162 -9.83 6.47 4.88
N ALA A 163 -9.59 7.75 5.10
CA ALA A 163 -10.57 8.70 5.61
C ALA A 163 -11.83 8.83 4.73
N SER A 164 -11.67 8.78 3.41
CA SER A 164 -12.77 8.97 2.45
C SER A 164 -13.57 7.69 2.17
N LYS A 165 -13.05 6.52 2.54
CA LYS A 165 -13.60 5.20 2.15
C LYS A 165 -14.05 4.35 3.33
N ALA A 166 -13.30 4.40 4.42
CA ALA A 166 -13.60 3.60 5.58
C ALA A 166 -14.87 4.09 6.28
N ASP A 167 -15.55 3.16 6.95
CA ASP A 167 -16.59 3.49 7.93
C ASP A 167 -15.99 4.19 9.15
N TYR A 168 -16.86 4.85 9.92
CA TYR A 168 -16.43 5.45 11.18
C TYR A 168 -15.75 4.42 12.07
N CYS A 169 -14.62 4.81 12.65
CA CYS A 169 -13.98 4.02 13.67
C CYS A 169 -13.28 4.93 14.67
N LYS A 170 -13.53 4.68 15.96
CA LYS A 170 -12.88 5.37 17.09
C LYS A 170 -11.35 5.34 17.00
N ALA A 171 -10.77 4.28 16.42
CA ALA A 171 -9.33 4.17 16.21
C ALA A 171 -8.75 5.30 15.34
N VAL A 172 -9.50 5.78 14.34
CA VAL A 172 -9.09 6.90 13.47
C VAL A 172 -9.09 8.23 14.23
N GLU A 173 -10.06 8.40 15.12
CA GLU A 173 -10.15 9.56 16.01
C GLU A 173 -9.01 9.57 17.03
N GLU A 174 -8.80 8.46 17.73
CA GLU A 174 -7.75 8.30 18.73
C GLU A 174 -6.36 8.49 18.13
N ALA A 175 -6.15 8.04 16.88
CA ALA A 175 -4.93 8.29 16.13
C ALA A 175 -4.73 9.77 15.76
N ARG A 176 -5.76 10.62 15.89
CA ARG A 176 -5.76 12.04 15.49
C ARG A 176 -5.47 12.24 14.00
N MET A 177 -5.92 11.31 13.16
CA MET A 177 -5.65 11.32 11.71
C MET A 177 -6.06 12.65 11.05
N ARG A 178 -7.23 13.20 11.42
CA ARG A 178 -7.72 14.49 10.90
C ARG A 178 -6.76 15.64 11.19
N THR A 179 -6.22 15.68 12.41
CA THR A 179 -5.27 16.72 12.82
C THR A 179 -3.98 16.60 12.04
N ALA A 180 -3.47 15.37 11.86
CA ALA A 180 -2.26 15.11 11.08
C ALA A 180 -2.44 15.52 9.59
N VAL A 181 -3.55 15.16 8.94
CA VAL A 181 -3.85 15.61 7.56
C VAL A 181 -3.89 17.14 7.49
N ARG A 182 -4.58 17.81 8.42
CA ARG A 182 -4.66 19.28 8.44
C ARG A 182 -3.30 19.93 8.64
N GLN A 183 -2.47 19.39 9.52
CA GLN A 183 -1.12 19.89 9.79
C GLN A 183 -0.23 19.76 8.55
N LEU A 184 -0.26 18.61 7.86
CA LEU A 184 0.46 18.41 6.60
C LEU A 184 0.08 19.44 5.54
N LEU A 185 -1.22 19.72 5.39
CA LEU A 185 -1.71 20.69 4.40
C LEU A 185 -1.44 22.15 4.79
N SER A 186 -1.37 22.44 6.10
CA SER A 186 -1.11 23.78 6.63
C SER A 186 0.38 24.11 6.71
N LYS A 187 1.25 23.10 6.78
CA LYS A 187 2.70 23.28 6.88
C LYS A 187 3.20 24.05 5.65
N LYS A 188 3.77 25.24 5.87
CA LYS A 188 4.47 25.98 4.81
C LYS A 188 5.66 25.13 4.34
N GLY A 189 5.83 24.98 3.04
CA GLY A 189 6.91 24.18 2.47
C GLY A 189 6.54 23.51 1.16
N GLU A 190 7.39 22.57 0.76
CA GLU A 190 7.30 21.89 -0.53
C GLU A 190 6.03 21.05 -0.67
N LEU A 191 5.58 20.38 0.40
CA LEU A 191 4.36 19.57 0.39
C LEU A 191 3.12 20.40 0.02
N ARG A 192 2.93 21.55 0.66
CA ARG A 192 1.80 22.45 0.35
C ARG A 192 1.86 22.95 -1.09
N THR A 193 3.06 23.30 -1.57
CA THR A 193 3.27 23.72 -2.97
C THR A 193 2.95 22.58 -3.94
N PHE A 194 3.37 21.36 -3.62
CA PHE A 194 3.10 20.15 -4.41
C PHE A 194 1.59 19.87 -4.49
N VAL A 195 0.90 19.84 -3.35
CA VAL A 195 -0.55 19.62 -3.28
C VAL A 195 -1.31 20.70 -4.05
N SER A 196 -0.87 21.97 -3.96
CA SER A 196 -1.52 23.09 -4.68
C SER A 196 -1.42 22.96 -6.21
N ARG A 197 -0.40 22.24 -6.71
CA ARG A 197 -0.20 21.97 -8.15
C ARG A 197 -0.89 20.69 -8.63
N LYS A 198 -1.55 19.94 -7.74
CA LYS A 198 -2.22 18.65 -8.01
C LYS A 198 -3.69 18.74 -7.61
N PRO A 199 -4.58 19.20 -8.51
CA PRO A 199 -6.00 19.39 -8.20
C PRO A 199 -6.68 18.15 -7.63
N GLU A 200 -6.35 16.96 -8.15
CA GLU A 200 -6.94 15.69 -7.74
C GLU A 200 -6.57 15.34 -6.29
N LEU A 201 -5.31 15.62 -5.90
CA LEU A 201 -4.87 15.41 -4.52
C LEU A 201 -5.51 16.41 -3.56
N LYS A 202 -5.70 17.66 -4.01
CA LYS A 202 -6.39 18.68 -3.22
C LYS A 202 -7.85 18.29 -2.98
N GLU A 203 -8.55 17.83 -4.01
CA GLU A 203 -9.94 17.36 -3.91
C GLU A 203 -10.04 16.15 -2.96
N LEU A 204 -9.15 15.16 -3.13
CA LEU A 204 -9.08 13.99 -2.26
C LEU A 204 -8.86 14.39 -0.79
N ALA A 205 -7.97 15.35 -0.54
CA ALA A 205 -7.70 15.85 0.80
C ALA A 205 -8.89 16.60 1.41
N THR A 206 -9.60 17.41 0.62
CA THR A 206 -10.83 18.08 1.06
C THR A 206 -11.91 17.05 1.42
N LYS A 207 -12.16 16.08 0.53
CA LYS A 207 -13.13 14.99 0.78
C LYS A 207 -12.80 14.23 2.07
N ALA A 208 -11.53 13.88 2.26
CA ALA A 208 -11.06 13.21 3.47
C ALA A 208 -11.32 14.04 4.74
N LEU A 209 -11.04 15.35 4.71
CA LEU A 209 -11.28 16.23 5.86
C LEU A 209 -12.77 16.40 6.18
N ASP A 210 -13.63 16.38 5.17
CA ASP A 210 -15.08 16.46 5.32
C ASP A 210 -15.65 15.14 5.88
N SER A 211 -15.22 14.00 5.36
CA SER A 211 -15.55 12.68 5.93
C SER A 211 -15.11 12.58 7.39
N LEU A 212 -13.91 13.07 7.71
CA LEU A 212 -13.42 13.11 9.09
C LEU A 212 -14.10 14.17 9.96
N ARG A 213 -14.82 15.16 9.39
CA ARG A 213 -15.58 16.16 10.16
C ARG A 213 -16.90 15.60 10.66
N LEU A 214 -17.61 14.85 9.81
CA LEU A 214 -18.89 14.22 10.14
C LEU A 214 -18.79 13.19 11.27
N TYR A 215 -17.58 12.72 11.56
CA TYR A 215 -17.28 11.85 12.70
C TYR A 215 -17.29 12.52 14.08
N TYR A 216 -17.41 13.85 14.15
CA TYR A 216 -17.42 14.60 15.41
C TYR A 216 -18.78 15.23 15.76
N GLU A 217 -19.82 14.97 14.96
CA GLU A 217 -21.18 15.51 15.17
C GLU A 217 -22.18 14.46 15.71
N TYR A 218 -21.69 13.24 16.03
CA TYR A 218 -22.40 12.16 16.73
C TYR A 218 -21.49 11.52 17.78
#